data_AF-A0A432HZ34-F1
#
_entry.id   AF-A0A432HZ34-F1
#
_cell.length_a   1.000
_cell.length_b   1.000
_cell.length_c   1.000
_cell.angle_alpha   90.00
_cell.angle_beta   90.00
_cell.angle_gamma   90.00
#
_symmetry.space_group_name_H-M   'P 1'
#
loop_
_entity.id
_entity.type
_entity.pdbx_description
1 polymer ?
#
loop_
_entity_poly.entity_id
_entity_poly.type
_entity_poly.pdbx_seq_one_letter_code
_entity_poly.pdbx_strand_id
1 'polypeptide(L)'
;MTRRLLESLGVATVLATVMVLLVNAVPVGGQAPSATAWGHPNLEGIWLDVYSTPFERATALGDREMATAEERAARDQARMVNPGRNRRGADGRVDVAGAYNAVYTSAKPAGPRTSLVVDPPNGRIPPLTPAARELIATQREWRLMLLRNTETCQTGARGCAGGEYGPPSPRRFDVAPFYNTGRMNRHDGPEDQSLGDRCMSGRTPDFNGFRRIVQGADSIALGYDTGQGQGYQRVVYLSGNHPPGQIRLRHGDSRGHWEGETLVIETTNFSPKWPFRGAGENLRLVERYTRVDADTLAYEVTVEDSTVWTGSWTVRQELKRQSDEQNRIYYEPRCHEGNYGLPALLVGRRVDEQAFAEGRGPNPFSMDTATCVNGLED
;
A
#
# COMPACT_ATOMS: atom_id res chain seq x y z
N MET A 1 58.18 -52.61 20.99
CA MET A 1 57.93 -51.28 20.38
C MET A 1 56.75 -51.27 19.40
N THR A 2 55.83 -52.24 19.41
CA THR A 2 54.83 -52.41 18.34
C THR A 2 53.41 -51.93 18.68
N ARG A 3 53.04 -51.84 19.97
CA ARG A 3 51.66 -51.47 20.36
C ARG A 3 51.39 -49.97 20.36
N ARG A 4 52.34 -49.16 20.87
CA ARG A 4 52.21 -47.69 20.92
C ARG A 4 52.22 -47.03 19.53
N LEU A 5 52.96 -47.61 18.58
CA LEU A 5 53.03 -47.14 17.19
C LEU A 5 51.69 -47.33 16.45
N LEU A 6 51.05 -48.50 16.66
CA LEU A 6 49.74 -48.80 16.08
C LEU A 6 48.62 -47.94 16.68
N GLU A 7 48.67 -47.65 17.98
CA GLU A 7 47.72 -46.73 18.64
C GLU A 7 47.87 -45.29 18.13
N SER A 8 49.10 -44.79 17.95
CA SER A 8 49.35 -43.45 17.39
C SER A 8 48.92 -43.31 15.92
N LEU A 9 49.08 -44.37 15.11
CA LEU A 9 48.60 -44.40 13.73
C LEU A 9 47.07 -44.40 13.67
N GLY A 10 46.40 -45.16 14.54
CA GLY A 10 44.93 -45.16 14.63
C GLY A 10 44.36 -43.78 14.99
N VAL A 11 44.93 -43.11 15.99
CA VAL A 11 44.51 -41.76 16.41
C VAL A 11 44.77 -40.72 15.31
N ALA A 12 45.92 -40.78 14.64
CA ALA A 12 46.23 -39.86 13.53
C ALA A 12 45.29 -40.04 12.34
N THR A 13 44.90 -41.28 12.04
CA THR A 13 43.97 -41.58 10.94
C THR A 13 42.56 -41.08 11.26
N VAL A 14 42.07 -41.28 12.49
CA VAL A 14 40.76 -40.77 12.94
C VAL A 14 40.74 -39.24 12.92
N LEU A 15 41.78 -38.57 13.42
CA LEU A 15 41.88 -37.10 13.40
C LEU A 15 41.93 -36.54 11.98
N ALA A 16 42.68 -37.17 11.07
CA ALA A 16 42.72 -36.77 9.67
C ALA A 16 41.36 -36.95 8.97
N THR A 17 40.64 -38.03 9.29
CA THR A 17 39.31 -38.29 8.70
C THR A 17 38.27 -37.29 9.21
N VAL A 18 38.32 -36.93 10.51
CA VAL A 18 37.44 -35.91 11.11
C VAL A 18 37.74 -34.51 10.56
N MET A 19 39.02 -34.15 10.34
CA MET A 19 39.37 -32.89 9.68
C MET A 19 38.89 -32.83 8.23
N VAL A 20 39.00 -33.91 7.45
CA VAL A 20 38.52 -33.92 6.05
C VAL A 20 37.00 -33.81 5.97
N LEU A 21 36.26 -34.37 6.95
CA LEU A 21 34.81 -34.19 7.06
C LEU A 21 34.40 -32.77 7.48
N LEU A 22 35.21 -32.09 8.31
CA LEU A 22 34.95 -30.70 8.72
C LEU A 22 35.28 -29.67 7.63
N VAL A 23 36.25 -29.95 6.75
CA VAL A 23 36.66 -29.03 5.67
C VAL A 23 35.74 -29.15 4.44
N ASN A 24 34.99 -30.25 4.30
CA ASN A 24 33.98 -30.44 3.25
C ASN A 24 32.54 -30.22 3.72
N ALA A 25 32.33 -29.66 4.92
CA ALA A 25 31.03 -29.15 5.32
C ALA A 25 30.71 -27.90 4.48
N VAL A 26 30.21 -28.11 3.27
CA VAL A 26 29.50 -27.09 2.51
C VAL A 26 28.39 -26.59 3.43
N PRO A 27 28.28 -25.27 3.68
CA PRO A 27 27.12 -24.76 4.39
C PRO A 27 25.91 -25.12 3.52
N VAL A 28 25.13 -26.11 3.96
CA VAL A 28 23.77 -26.26 3.48
C VAL A 28 23.03 -25.06 4.07
N GLY A 29 23.15 -23.91 3.40
CA GLY A 29 22.19 -22.83 3.57
C GLY A 29 20.83 -23.47 3.39
N GLY A 30 19.99 -23.39 4.42
CA GLY A 30 18.74 -24.15 4.49
C GLY A 30 17.99 -24.03 3.18
N GLN A 31 17.91 -25.13 2.42
CA GLN A 31 17.01 -25.24 1.29
C GLN A 31 15.61 -25.10 1.88
N ALA A 32 14.99 -23.94 1.69
CA ALA A 32 13.54 -23.83 1.82
C ALA A 32 12.93 -24.99 1.02
N PRO A 33 11.84 -25.62 1.49
CA PRO A 33 11.19 -26.71 0.75
C PRO A 33 10.98 -26.26 -0.69
N SER A 34 11.59 -26.93 -1.66
CA SER A 34 11.56 -26.51 -3.06
C SER A 34 10.13 -26.57 -3.63
N ALA A 35 9.27 -27.40 -3.04
CA ALA A 35 7.86 -27.50 -3.35
C ALA A 35 7.02 -27.75 -2.09
N THR A 36 5.75 -27.38 -2.17
CA THR A 36 4.67 -27.72 -1.24
C THR A 36 4.27 -29.20 -1.38
N ALA A 37 3.44 -29.71 -0.46
CA ALA A 37 2.88 -31.07 -0.54
C ALA A 37 2.07 -31.33 -1.83
N TRP A 38 1.68 -30.26 -2.54
CA TRP A 38 0.92 -30.30 -3.79
C TRP A 38 1.82 -30.22 -5.04
N GLY A 39 3.15 -30.19 -4.89
CA GLY A 39 4.11 -30.20 -5.99
C GLY A 39 4.42 -28.83 -6.60
N HIS A 40 3.85 -27.74 -6.08
CA HIS A 40 4.14 -26.37 -6.52
C HIS A 40 5.21 -25.70 -5.66
N PRO A 41 5.98 -24.73 -6.19
CA PRO A 41 6.94 -23.94 -5.43
C PRO A 41 6.36 -23.40 -4.11
N ASN A 42 7.18 -23.44 -3.05
CA ASN A 42 6.78 -22.92 -1.75
C ASN A 42 7.01 -21.41 -1.65
N LEU A 43 5.91 -20.66 -1.69
CA LEU A 43 5.80 -19.22 -1.48
C LEU A 43 5.33 -18.86 -0.07
N GLU A 44 5.02 -19.84 0.78
CA GLU A 44 4.54 -19.60 2.14
C GLU A 44 5.54 -18.80 2.98
N GLY A 45 4.98 -17.93 3.81
CA GLY A 45 5.73 -17.08 4.72
C GLY A 45 5.15 -15.68 4.81
N ILE A 46 5.83 -14.84 5.59
CA ILE A 46 5.51 -13.42 5.71
C ILE A 46 6.55 -12.61 4.94
N TRP A 47 6.08 -11.80 4.01
CA TRP A 47 6.85 -11.03 3.05
C TRP A 47 6.67 -9.55 3.27
N LEU A 48 7.75 -8.77 3.31
CA LEU A 48 7.67 -7.33 3.53
C LEU A 48 8.47 -6.55 2.49
N ASP A 49 7.98 -5.35 2.17
CA ASP A 49 8.74 -4.39 1.39
C ASP A 49 9.72 -3.64 2.31
N VAL A 50 11.03 -3.81 2.08
CA VAL A 50 12.07 -3.29 2.98
C VAL A 50 12.68 -1.96 2.50
N TYR A 51 12.37 -1.53 1.28
CA TYR A 51 12.99 -0.37 0.66
C TYR A 51 12.00 0.78 0.46
N SER A 52 12.48 2.01 0.68
CA SER A 52 11.83 3.24 0.24
C SER A 52 12.14 3.49 -1.24
N THR A 53 11.42 2.81 -2.12
CA THR A 53 11.51 2.99 -3.58
C THR A 53 10.45 3.99 -4.05
N PRO A 54 10.82 5.05 -4.81
CA PRO A 54 9.84 5.95 -5.42
C PRO A 54 8.81 5.18 -6.25
N PHE A 55 7.56 5.63 -6.31
CA PHE A 55 6.57 4.93 -7.13
C PHE A 55 6.88 5.09 -8.63
N GLU A 56 7.08 6.34 -9.06
CA GLU A 56 7.49 6.72 -10.41
C GLU A 56 8.91 7.27 -10.42
N ARG A 57 9.59 7.12 -11.55
CA ARG A 57 10.94 7.61 -11.75
C ARG A 57 10.97 9.11 -11.98
N ALA A 58 11.97 9.77 -11.42
CA ALA A 58 12.24 11.17 -11.72
C ALA A 58 12.57 11.35 -13.21
N THR A 59 11.99 12.39 -13.84
CA THR A 59 12.17 12.67 -15.28
C THR A 59 13.63 12.81 -15.68
N ALA A 60 14.46 13.41 -14.82
CA ALA A 60 15.90 13.59 -15.04
C ALA A 60 16.68 12.27 -15.17
N LEU A 61 16.11 11.14 -14.76
CA LEU A 61 16.76 9.82 -14.82
C LEU A 61 16.46 9.04 -16.11
N GLY A 62 15.49 9.50 -16.93
CA GLY A 62 15.09 8.79 -18.15
C GLY A 62 14.75 7.32 -17.89
N ASP A 63 15.37 6.42 -18.63
CA ASP A 63 15.12 4.97 -18.52
C ASP A 63 16.03 4.25 -17.50
N ARG A 64 16.77 5.01 -16.67
CA ARG A 64 17.72 4.43 -15.72
C ARG A 64 17.01 3.74 -14.55
N GLU A 65 16.92 2.41 -14.61
CA GLU A 65 16.21 1.56 -13.64
C GLU A 65 16.89 1.51 -12.26
N MET A 66 18.23 1.56 -12.23
CA MET A 66 19.01 1.39 -11.00
C MET A 66 19.70 2.69 -10.56
N ALA A 67 19.65 2.96 -9.25
CA ALA A 67 20.38 4.02 -8.59
C ALA A 67 21.79 3.56 -8.22
N THR A 68 22.74 4.47 -8.18
CA THR A 68 24.08 4.17 -7.67
C THR A 68 24.07 4.03 -6.14
N ALA A 69 25.17 3.50 -5.57
CA ALA A 69 25.30 3.40 -4.12
C ALA A 69 25.34 4.79 -3.46
N GLU A 70 25.98 5.76 -4.10
CA GLU A 70 26.09 7.15 -3.65
C GLU A 70 24.72 7.83 -3.65
N GLU A 71 23.91 7.64 -4.70
CA GLU A 71 22.56 8.18 -4.78
C GLU A 71 21.63 7.59 -3.73
N ARG A 72 21.81 6.30 -3.38
CA ARG A 72 21.09 5.67 -2.28
C ARG A 72 21.50 6.26 -0.93
N ALA A 73 22.80 6.36 -0.68
CA ALA A 73 23.32 6.96 0.54
C ALA A 73 22.85 8.41 0.71
N ALA A 74 22.86 9.21 -0.36
CA ALA A 74 22.35 10.58 -0.34
C ALA A 74 20.85 10.64 -0.01
N ARG A 75 20.03 9.76 -0.59
CA ARG A 75 18.59 9.67 -0.27
C ARG A 75 18.36 9.23 1.17
N ASP A 76 19.17 8.31 1.69
CA ASP A 76 19.07 7.89 3.09
C ASP A 76 19.45 9.03 4.04
N GLN A 77 20.55 9.74 3.78
CA GLN A 77 20.94 10.92 4.54
C GLN A 77 19.87 12.01 4.53
N ALA A 78 19.28 12.29 3.35
CA ALA A 78 18.21 13.28 3.23
C ALA A 78 16.96 12.90 4.05
N ARG A 79 16.66 11.61 4.22
CA ARG A 79 15.52 11.12 5.00
C ARG A 79 15.78 11.03 6.50
N MET A 80 17.04 10.84 6.91
CA MET A 80 17.41 10.87 8.34
C MET A 80 17.12 12.24 8.95
N VAL A 81 17.16 13.30 8.13
CA VAL A 81 16.60 14.60 8.49
C VAL A 81 15.07 14.50 8.38
N ASN A 82 14.38 14.23 9.49
CA ASN A 82 12.92 14.36 9.56
C ASN A 82 12.58 15.83 9.90
N PRO A 83 12.30 16.71 8.90
CA PRO A 83 12.00 18.11 9.17
C PRO A 83 10.76 18.27 10.06
N GLY A 84 9.77 17.37 9.98
CA GLY A 84 8.53 17.45 10.77
C GLY A 84 8.74 17.34 12.28
N ARG A 85 9.80 16.67 12.75
CA ARG A 85 10.10 16.53 14.19
C ARG A 85 10.59 17.83 14.83
N ASN A 86 11.30 18.66 14.06
CA ASN A 86 12.00 19.84 14.55
C ASN A 86 11.46 21.17 13.99
N ARG A 87 10.69 21.13 12.91
CA ARG A 87 10.01 22.31 12.36
C ARG A 87 8.85 22.65 13.29
N ARG A 88 8.88 23.87 13.82
CA ARG A 88 7.74 24.46 14.54
C ARG A 88 6.84 25.17 13.53
N GLY A 89 5.56 24.88 13.55
CA GLY A 89 4.51 25.57 12.83
C GLY A 89 4.26 26.96 13.40
N ALA A 90 3.43 27.73 12.69
CA ALA A 90 3.06 29.08 13.12
C ALA A 90 2.21 29.08 14.41
N ASP A 91 1.56 27.95 14.74
CA ASP A 91 0.82 27.76 15.98
C ASP A 91 0.95 26.32 16.54
N GLY A 92 0.45 26.14 17.77
CA GLY A 92 0.52 24.86 18.48
C GLY A 92 -0.35 23.73 17.90
N ARG A 93 -1.38 24.03 17.11
CA ARG A 93 -2.22 22.99 16.46
C ARG A 93 -1.48 22.38 15.29
N VAL A 94 -0.80 23.20 14.49
CA VAL A 94 0.05 22.77 13.39
C VAL A 94 1.22 21.94 13.93
N ASP A 95 1.79 22.33 15.08
CA ASP A 95 2.84 21.55 15.77
C ASP A 95 2.36 20.17 16.21
N VAL A 96 1.21 20.09 16.89
CA VAL A 96 0.67 18.82 17.39
C VAL A 96 0.28 17.90 16.24
N ALA A 97 -0.35 18.43 15.18
CA ALA A 97 -0.60 17.67 13.97
C ALA A 97 0.73 17.18 13.37
N GLY A 98 1.71 18.07 13.20
CA GLY A 98 3.11 17.83 12.80
C GLY A 98 3.78 16.64 13.45
N ALA A 99 3.61 16.54 14.76
CA ALA A 99 4.26 15.53 15.57
C ALA A 99 3.49 14.20 15.61
N TYR A 100 2.20 14.18 15.24
CA TYR A 100 1.36 12.99 15.32
C TYR A 100 1.89 11.91 14.36
N ASN A 101 2.37 10.81 14.95
CA ASN A 101 3.05 9.66 14.32
C ASN A 101 4.56 9.79 14.03
N ALA A 102 5.19 10.93 14.26
CA ALA A 102 6.63 11.10 13.98
C ALA A 102 7.54 10.15 14.79
N VAL A 103 7.05 9.62 15.92
CA VAL A 103 7.76 8.65 16.78
C VAL A 103 7.46 7.19 16.43
N TYR A 104 6.41 6.92 15.66
CA TYR A 104 5.96 5.56 15.32
C TYR A 104 6.35 5.15 13.89
N THR A 105 6.86 6.08 13.07
CA THR A 105 7.28 5.81 11.69
C THR A 105 8.75 5.41 11.62
N SER A 106 9.01 4.19 11.15
CA SER A 106 10.37 3.73 10.82
C SER A 106 10.73 4.15 9.40
N ALA A 107 11.95 4.66 9.19
CA ALA A 107 12.45 5.01 7.86
C ALA A 107 13.04 3.77 7.18
N LYS A 108 12.48 3.38 6.02
CA LYS A 108 13.04 2.31 5.18
C LYS A 108 14.27 2.84 4.43
N PRO A 109 15.35 2.04 4.31
CA PRO A 109 16.50 2.42 3.50
C PRO A 109 16.13 2.59 2.02
N ALA A 110 16.92 3.37 1.29
CA ALA A 110 16.76 3.59 -0.14
C ALA A 110 16.99 2.29 -0.92
N GLY A 111 16.03 1.93 -1.75
CA GLY A 111 16.13 0.77 -2.63
C GLY A 111 17.11 0.96 -3.79
N PRO A 112 17.58 -0.16 -4.38
CA PRO A 112 18.41 -0.17 -5.59
C PRO A 112 17.70 0.44 -6.80
N ARG A 113 16.37 0.34 -6.87
CA ARG A 113 15.58 0.86 -7.98
C ARG A 113 15.32 2.36 -7.84
N THR A 114 15.23 3.03 -8.98
CA THR A 114 14.84 4.44 -9.07
C THR A 114 13.31 4.61 -9.08
N SER A 115 12.55 3.53 -9.33
CA SER A 115 11.09 3.49 -9.33
C SER A 115 10.54 2.08 -9.06
N LEU A 116 9.28 1.99 -8.62
CA LEU A 116 8.52 0.72 -8.59
C LEU A 116 7.96 0.38 -9.97
N VAL A 117 7.47 1.38 -10.73
CA VAL A 117 7.08 1.19 -12.12
C VAL A 117 8.32 0.90 -12.95
N VAL A 118 8.31 -0.21 -13.69
CA VAL A 118 9.44 -0.67 -14.54
C VAL A 118 9.08 -0.73 -16.02
N ASP A 119 7.79 -0.77 -16.34
CA ASP A 119 7.26 -0.69 -17.70
C ASP A 119 6.10 0.32 -17.71
N PRO A 120 6.10 1.34 -18.59
CA PRO A 120 7.10 1.66 -19.62
C PRO A 120 8.54 1.87 -19.10
N PRO A 121 9.57 1.74 -19.96
CA PRO A 121 10.98 1.81 -19.53
C PRO A 121 11.38 3.08 -18.82
N ASN A 122 10.65 4.18 -19.00
CA ASN A 122 10.85 5.44 -18.28
C ASN A 122 10.43 5.38 -16.80
N GLY A 123 9.83 4.26 -16.36
CA GLY A 123 9.44 4.02 -14.97
C GLY A 123 8.33 4.93 -14.48
N ARG A 124 7.44 5.36 -15.38
CA ARG A 124 6.32 6.27 -15.09
C ARG A 124 5.01 5.69 -15.57
N ILE A 125 3.93 6.04 -14.88
CA ILE A 125 2.60 5.60 -15.29
C ILE A 125 2.24 6.32 -16.60
N PRO A 126 1.69 5.61 -17.60
CA PRO A 126 1.20 6.24 -18.82
C PRO A 126 0.19 7.37 -18.51
N PRO A 127 0.11 8.40 -19.38
CA PRO A 127 -0.85 9.46 -19.21
C PRO A 127 -2.29 8.95 -19.06
N LEU A 128 -3.11 9.73 -18.37
CA LEU A 128 -4.53 9.47 -18.30
C LEU A 128 -5.19 9.61 -19.68
N THR A 129 -6.30 8.92 -19.90
CA THR A 129 -7.16 9.18 -21.08
C THR A 129 -7.85 10.54 -20.95
N PRO A 130 -8.35 11.14 -22.06
CA PRO A 130 -9.18 12.34 -21.99
C PRO A 130 -10.40 12.18 -21.08
N ALA A 131 -11.11 11.04 -21.17
CA ALA A 131 -12.28 10.75 -20.36
C ALA A 131 -11.94 10.66 -18.85
N ALA A 132 -10.83 10.01 -18.50
CA ALA A 132 -10.38 9.92 -17.11
C ALA A 132 -10.00 11.30 -16.54
N ARG A 133 -9.36 12.17 -17.35
CA ARG A 133 -9.07 13.55 -16.94
C ARG A 133 -10.35 14.34 -16.68
N GLU A 134 -11.37 14.19 -17.52
CA GLU A 134 -12.66 14.86 -17.36
C GLU A 134 -13.39 14.40 -16.09
N LEU A 135 -13.39 13.09 -15.81
CA LEU A 135 -13.97 12.55 -14.58
C LEU A 135 -13.27 13.09 -13.33
N ILE A 136 -11.93 13.11 -13.32
CA ILE A 136 -11.15 13.68 -12.21
C ILE A 136 -11.44 15.18 -12.05
N ALA A 137 -11.53 15.92 -13.16
CA ALA A 137 -11.88 17.34 -13.13
C ALA A 137 -13.27 17.57 -12.52
N THR A 138 -14.26 16.76 -12.92
CA THR A 138 -15.63 16.80 -12.37
C THR A 138 -15.65 16.49 -10.87
N GLN A 139 -14.94 15.45 -10.42
CA GLN A 139 -14.84 15.11 -8.99
C GLN A 139 -14.15 16.20 -8.19
N ARG A 140 -13.09 16.80 -8.75
CA ARG A 140 -12.38 17.91 -8.14
C ARG A 140 -13.26 19.16 -8.04
N GLU A 141 -13.98 19.52 -9.11
CA GLU A 141 -14.92 20.64 -9.12
C GLU A 141 -16.00 20.45 -8.06
N TRP A 142 -16.60 19.26 -7.99
CA TRP A 142 -17.60 18.90 -6.97
C TRP A 142 -17.06 19.13 -5.56
N ARG A 143 -15.84 18.63 -5.28
CA ARG A 143 -15.20 18.78 -3.98
C ARG A 143 -14.90 20.26 -3.65
N LEU A 144 -14.36 21.02 -4.61
CA LEU A 144 -14.07 22.45 -4.41
C LEU A 144 -15.35 23.25 -4.17
N MET A 145 -16.43 22.94 -4.90
CA MET A 145 -17.73 23.56 -4.69
C MET A 145 -18.24 23.35 -3.27
N LEU A 146 -18.03 22.16 -2.70
CA LEU A 146 -18.39 21.88 -1.30
C LEU A 146 -17.48 22.61 -0.32
N LEU A 147 -16.17 22.68 -0.57
CA LEU A 147 -15.21 23.36 0.33
C LEU A 147 -15.26 24.90 0.27
N ARG A 148 -15.89 25.51 -0.73
CA ARG A 148 -15.88 26.97 -0.98
C ARG A 148 -16.07 27.86 0.25
N ASN A 149 -17.00 27.54 1.15
CA ASN A 149 -17.31 28.37 2.32
C ASN A 149 -16.56 27.94 3.59
N THR A 150 -15.42 27.27 3.47
CA THR A 150 -14.72 26.66 4.62
C THR A 150 -13.40 27.34 4.91
N GLU A 151 -12.85 27.09 6.10
CA GLU A 151 -11.51 27.54 6.49
C GLU A 151 -10.45 27.08 5.47
N THR A 152 -10.61 25.89 4.87
CA THR A 152 -9.71 25.42 3.81
C THR A 152 -9.58 26.44 2.68
N CYS A 153 -10.70 26.98 2.19
CA CYS A 153 -10.69 27.93 1.09
C CYS A 153 -10.38 29.35 1.57
N GLN A 154 -10.83 29.73 2.77
CA GLN A 154 -10.56 31.04 3.36
C GLN A 154 -9.06 31.30 3.54
N THR A 155 -8.32 30.27 3.96
CA THR A 155 -6.87 30.37 4.21
C THR A 155 -6.02 30.08 2.97
N GLY A 156 -6.64 29.72 1.84
CA GLY A 156 -5.92 29.28 0.65
C GLY A 156 -5.15 27.96 0.86
N ALA A 157 -5.61 27.11 1.78
CA ALA A 157 -4.96 25.84 2.06
C ALA A 157 -4.95 24.93 0.83
N ARG A 158 -3.96 24.02 0.77
CA ARG A 158 -3.76 23.08 -0.36
C ARG A 158 -5.02 22.29 -0.73
N GLY A 159 -5.87 21.98 0.25
CA GLY A 159 -7.15 21.29 0.02
C GLY A 159 -8.14 22.05 -0.87
N CYS A 160 -7.99 23.37 -1.01
CA CYS A 160 -8.77 24.24 -1.89
C CYS A 160 -7.93 24.86 -3.02
N ALA A 161 -6.76 24.29 -3.34
CA ALA A 161 -5.92 24.78 -4.43
C ALA A 161 -6.71 24.86 -5.74
N GLY A 162 -6.80 26.07 -6.33
CA GLY A 162 -7.57 26.37 -7.53
C GLY A 162 -9.09 26.44 -7.34
N GLY A 163 -9.57 26.52 -6.10
CA GLY A 163 -10.92 26.96 -5.75
C GLY A 163 -10.92 28.38 -5.18
N GLU A 164 -12.10 28.92 -4.92
CA GLU A 164 -12.28 30.26 -4.36
C GLU A 164 -13.07 30.21 -3.06
N TYR A 165 -12.77 31.10 -2.12
CA TYR A 165 -13.62 31.30 -0.94
C TYR A 165 -14.89 32.07 -1.34
N GLY A 166 -16.03 31.73 -0.73
CA GLY A 166 -17.28 32.41 -1.01
C GLY A 166 -18.48 31.82 -0.26
N PRO A 167 -19.71 32.14 -0.68
CA PRO A 167 -20.91 31.69 0.03
C PRO A 167 -21.04 30.16 0.05
N PRO A 168 -21.86 29.59 0.96
CA PRO A 168 -22.15 28.16 0.99
C PRO A 168 -22.51 27.62 -0.39
N SER A 169 -22.02 26.40 -0.67
CA SER A 169 -22.29 25.72 -1.93
C SER A 169 -23.81 25.57 -2.16
N PRO A 170 -24.34 25.92 -3.35
CA PRO A 170 -25.72 25.59 -3.69
C PRO A 170 -25.93 24.07 -3.76
N ARG A 171 -24.86 23.29 -3.96
CA ARG A 171 -24.89 21.82 -4.05
C ARG A 171 -24.73 21.11 -2.71
N ARG A 172 -24.75 21.83 -1.59
CA ARG A 172 -24.45 21.27 -0.26
C ARG A 172 -25.34 20.08 0.12
N PHE A 173 -26.58 20.07 -0.35
CA PHE A 173 -27.57 19.03 -0.09
C PHE A 173 -27.71 18.02 -1.23
N ASP A 174 -27.00 18.21 -2.34
CA ASP A 174 -27.04 17.30 -3.47
C ASP A 174 -26.27 16.02 -3.13
N VAL A 175 -26.70 14.89 -3.70
CA VAL A 175 -25.94 13.64 -3.65
C VAL A 175 -24.88 13.69 -4.75
N ALA A 176 -23.64 13.37 -4.41
CA ALA A 176 -22.57 13.30 -5.40
C ALA A 176 -22.94 12.28 -6.51
N PRO A 177 -22.73 12.60 -7.79
CA PRO A 177 -23.05 11.69 -8.90
C PRO A 177 -22.07 10.52 -9.02
N PHE A 178 -21.14 10.38 -8.06
CA PHE A 178 -20.14 9.34 -7.99
C PHE A 178 -20.00 8.87 -6.54
N TYR A 179 -19.44 7.68 -6.35
CA TYR A 179 -19.13 7.19 -5.01
C TYR A 179 -17.99 8.03 -4.41
N ASN A 180 -18.30 8.84 -3.41
CA ASN A 180 -17.30 9.69 -2.79
C ASN A 180 -16.28 8.86 -2.01
N THR A 181 -15.00 9.06 -2.35
CA THR A 181 -13.84 8.42 -1.70
C THR A 181 -12.98 9.42 -0.92
N GLY A 182 -13.30 10.71 -0.98
CA GLY A 182 -12.56 11.80 -0.34
C GLY A 182 -13.34 12.48 0.79
N ARG A 183 -12.65 13.38 1.51
CA ARG A 183 -13.28 14.23 2.54
C ARG A 183 -13.95 15.46 1.92
N MET A 184 -15.08 15.85 2.48
CA MET A 184 -15.89 17.01 2.08
C MET A 184 -16.32 17.82 3.33
N ASN A 185 -17.00 18.96 3.16
CA ASN A 185 -17.54 19.77 4.26
C ASN A 185 -18.93 19.28 4.76
N ARG A 186 -19.19 17.98 4.62
CA ARG A 186 -20.48 17.35 4.91
C ARG A 186 -20.27 16.09 5.75
N HIS A 187 -21.17 15.90 6.71
CA HIS A 187 -21.22 14.74 7.61
C HIS A 187 -22.69 14.36 7.83
N ASP A 188 -23.45 14.25 6.73
CA ASP A 188 -24.88 13.94 6.78
C ASP A 188 -25.10 12.42 6.67
N GLY A 189 -24.21 11.71 5.98
CA GLY A 189 -24.16 10.26 5.95
C GLY A 189 -22.73 9.70 5.90
N PRO A 190 -22.57 8.37 6.06
CA PRO A 190 -21.27 7.73 5.95
C PRO A 190 -20.65 7.96 4.57
N GLU A 191 -21.46 8.06 3.51
CA GLU A 191 -21.03 8.37 2.13
C GLU A 191 -20.35 9.73 1.96
N ASP A 192 -20.38 10.60 2.97
CA ASP A 192 -19.69 11.89 2.93
C ASP A 192 -18.25 11.83 3.45
N GLN A 193 -17.89 10.73 4.08
CA GLN A 193 -16.56 10.55 4.69
C GLN A 193 -15.59 9.89 3.72
N SER A 194 -14.28 10.05 3.90
CA SER A 194 -13.32 9.36 3.02
C SER A 194 -13.34 7.84 3.24
N LEU A 195 -12.75 7.07 2.32
CA LEU A 195 -12.55 5.63 2.55
C LEU A 195 -11.78 5.36 3.86
N GLY A 196 -10.83 6.22 4.24
CA GLY A 196 -10.09 6.09 5.49
C GLY A 196 -10.96 6.25 6.72
N ASP A 197 -11.81 7.28 6.76
CA ASP A 197 -12.72 7.52 7.89
C ASP A 197 -13.75 6.39 8.06
N ARG A 198 -14.07 5.69 6.96
CA ARG A 198 -14.95 4.50 6.95
C ARG A 198 -14.23 3.18 7.24
N CYS A 199 -12.92 3.21 7.46
CA CYS A 199 -12.07 2.03 7.57
C CYS A 199 -12.06 1.12 6.32
N MET A 200 -12.06 1.73 5.15
CA MET A 200 -12.20 1.05 3.87
C MET A 200 -11.04 1.34 2.90
N SER A 201 -9.85 1.64 3.43
CA SER A 201 -8.67 2.02 2.64
C SER A 201 -7.93 0.86 1.99
N GLY A 202 -8.15 -0.38 2.45
CA GLY A 202 -7.56 -1.57 1.85
C GLY A 202 -7.91 -1.65 0.35
N ARG A 203 -6.88 -1.79 -0.49
CA ARG A 203 -6.97 -1.69 -1.96
C ARG A 203 -6.08 -2.75 -2.62
N THR A 204 -6.51 -3.29 -3.75
CA THR A 204 -5.72 -4.26 -4.54
C THR A 204 -5.36 -3.63 -5.89
N PRO A 205 -4.08 -3.63 -6.31
CA PRO A 205 -2.92 -4.15 -5.59
C PRO A 205 -2.46 -3.20 -4.47
N ASP A 206 -1.82 -3.75 -3.43
CA ASP A 206 -1.10 -2.98 -2.42
C ASP A 206 0.41 -3.27 -2.49
N PHE A 207 1.20 -2.20 -2.37
CA PHE A 207 2.66 -2.19 -2.49
C PHE A 207 3.38 -1.99 -1.15
N ASN A 208 2.64 -1.86 -0.05
CA ASN A 208 3.19 -1.56 1.27
C ASN A 208 2.84 -2.65 2.29
N GLY A 209 3.66 -2.73 3.32
CA GLY A 209 3.36 -3.47 4.54
C GLY A 209 3.79 -4.93 4.47
N PHE A 210 3.15 -5.75 5.29
CA PHE A 210 3.41 -7.19 5.36
C PHE A 210 2.38 -7.96 4.56
N ARG A 211 2.81 -9.04 3.92
CA ARG A 211 1.96 -9.95 3.16
C ARG A 211 2.24 -11.36 3.62
N ARG A 212 1.24 -12.07 4.14
CA ARG A 212 1.34 -13.50 4.38
C ARG A 212 0.74 -14.27 3.22
N ILE A 213 1.48 -15.26 2.77
CA ILE A 213 1.03 -16.24 1.80
C ILE A 213 0.83 -17.56 2.54
N VAL A 214 -0.35 -18.15 2.38
CA VAL A 214 -0.68 -19.51 2.84
C VAL A 214 -1.18 -20.28 1.63
N GLN A 215 -0.62 -21.47 1.38
CA GLN A 215 -0.91 -22.27 0.19
C GLN A 215 -1.72 -23.51 0.55
N GLY A 216 -2.95 -23.57 0.04
CA GLY A 216 -3.76 -24.78 -0.01
C GLY A 216 -3.51 -25.58 -1.30
N ALA A 217 -4.23 -26.69 -1.43
CA ALA A 217 -4.18 -27.54 -2.63
C ALA A 217 -4.80 -26.86 -3.86
N ASP A 218 -5.90 -26.13 -3.64
CA ASP A 218 -6.76 -25.56 -4.68
C ASP A 218 -6.87 -24.04 -4.61
N SER A 219 -6.24 -23.42 -3.62
CA SER A 219 -6.36 -22.01 -3.32
C SER A 219 -5.17 -21.46 -2.56
N ILE A 220 -4.91 -20.16 -2.70
CA ILE A 220 -3.84 -19.44 -2.00
C ILE A 220 -4.47 -18.25 -1.28
N ALA A 221 -4.25 -18.15 0.03
CA ALA A 221 -4.69 -17.01 0.82
C ALA A 221 -3.56 -15.96 0.90
N LEU A 222 -3.88 -14.72 0.53
CA LEU A 222 -3.00 -13.56 0.63
C LEU A 222 -3.56 -12.62 1.70
N GLY A 223 -2.86 -12.50 2.82
CA GLY A 223 -3.20 -11.58 3.91
C GLY A 223 -2.30 -10.36 3.90
N TYR A 224 -2.88 -9.17 3.78
CA TYR A 224 -2.17 -7.89 3.76
C TYR A 224 -2.35 -7.19 5.11
N ASP A 225 -1.25 -6.85 5.76
CA ASP A 225 -1.22 -5.97 6.92
C ASP A 225 -0.62 -4.63 6.49
N THR A 226 -1.51 -3.66 6.31
CA THR A 226 -1.24 -2.37 5.68
C THR A 226 -2.09 -1.27 6.32
N GLY A 227 -1.58 -0.05 6.24
CA GLY A 227 -2.34 1.19 6.45
C GLY A 227 -3.02 1.35 7.81
N GLN A 228 -2.30 1.40 8.93
CA GLN A 228 -2.85 1.79 10.25
C GLN A 228 -4.14 1.06 10.63
N GLY A 229 -4.19 -0.26 10.50
CA GLY A 229 -5.41 -0.99 10.83
C GLY A 229 -6.36 -1.23 9.64
N GLN A 230 -5.87 -1.20 8.39
CA GLN A 230 -6.68 -1.32 7.16
C GLN A 230 -6.32 -2.57 6.34
N GLY A 231 -5.70 -3.56 6.99
CA GLY A 231 -5.36 -4.84 6.38
C GLY A 231 -6.58 -5.56 5.82
N TYR A 232 -6.35 -6.44 4.85
CA TYR A 232 -7.40 -7.21 4.19
C TYR A 232 -6.86 -8.56 3.73
N GLN A 233 -7.77 -9.46 3.41
CA GLN A 233 -7.42 -10.80 2.93
C GLN A 233 -8.13 -11.04 1.60
N ARG A 234 -7.46 -11.73 0.69
CA ARG A 234 -8.11 -12.29 -0.50
C ARG A 234 -7.66 -13.73 -0.72
N VAL A 235 -8.52 -14.49 -1.37
CA VAL A 235 -8.27 -15.87 -1.78
C VAL A 235 -8.10 -15.88 -3.28
N VAL A 236 -7.06 -16.58 -3.73
CA VAL A 236 -6.76 -16.84 -5.13
C VAL A 236 -7.09 -18.30 -5.40
N TYR A 237 -8.12 -18.55 -6.20
CA TYR A 237 -8.49 -19.93 -6.55
C TYR A 237 -7.64 -20.42 -7.72
N LEU A 238 -7.12 -21.64 -7.63
CA LEU A 238 -6.27 -22.26 -8.65
C LEU A 238 -7.06 -23.00 -9.74
N SER A 239 -8.39 -22.92 -9.69
CA SER A 239 -9.30 -23.52 -10.65
C SER A 239 -10.60 -22.72 -10.78
N GLY A 240 -11.39 -23.09 -11.79
CA GLY A 240 -12.65 -22.44 -12.12
C GLY A 240 -12.46 -21.12 -12.88
N ASN A 241 -13.58 -20.56 -13.32
CA ASN A 241 -13.60 -19.32 -14.08
C ASN A 241 -13.97 -18.14 -13.17
N HIS A 242 -13.60 -16.94 -13.60
CA HIS A 242 -14.14 -15.71 -13.02
C HIS A 242 -15.68 -15.74 -13.04
N PRO A 243 -16.34 -15.17 -12.01
CA PRO A 243 -17.78 -15.04 -12.00
C PRO A 243 -18.24 -14.09 -13.12
N PRO A 244 -19.52 -14.16 -13.52
CA PRO A 244 -20.10 -13.22 -14.48
C PRO A 244 -19.79 -11.75 -14.12
N GLY A 245 -19.50 -10.93 -15.12
CA GLY A 245 -18.99 -9.56 -14.94
C GLY A 245 -19.88 -8.61 -14.14
N GLN A 246 -21.16 -8.92 -13.93
CA GLN A 246 -22.04 -8.17 -13.04
C GLN A 246 -21.74 -8.36 -11.55
N ILE A 247 -21.07 -9.45 -11.17
CA ILE A 247 -20.65 -9.70 -9.80
C ILE A 247 -19.36 -8.91 -9.55
N ARG A 248 -19.48 -7.84 -8.76
CA ARG A 248 -18.37 -6.92 -8.46
C ARG A 248 -17.90 -7.07 -7.03
N LEU A 249 -16.62 -7.37 -6.84
CA LEU A 249 -16.00 -7.61 -5.54
C LEU A 249 -15.07 -6.46 -5.17
N ARG A 250 -14.98 -6.16 -3.87
CA ARG A 250 -14.15 -5.05 -3.36
C ARG A 250 -12.68 -5.17 -3.77
N HIS A 251 -12.12 -6.38 -3.72
CA HIS A 251 -10.72 -6.67 -4.06
C HIS A 251 -10.57 -7.43 -5.39
N GLY A 252 -11.63 -7.45 -6.20
CA GLY A 252 -11.71 -8.28 -7.41
C GLY A 252 -11.88 -9.77 -7.11
N ASP A 253 -12.07 -10.55 -8.18
CA ASP A 253 -12.00 -12.02 -8.16
C ASP A 253 -10.63 -12.45 -8.70
N SER A 254 -9.87 -13.20 -7.91
CA SER A 254 -8.51 -13.63 -8.28
C SER A 254 -8.47 -15.10 -8.68
N ARG A 255 -7.91 -15.39 -9.85
CA ARG A 255 -7.69 -16.72 -10.41
C ARG A 255 -6.21 -16.93 -10.66
N GLY A 256 -5.68 -18.04 -10.16
CA GLY A 256 -4.26 -18.34 -10.24
C GLY A 256 -3.96 -19.60 -11.04
N HIS A 257 -2.79 -19.65 -11.66
CA HIS A 257 -2.20 -20.85 -12.22
C HIS A 257 -0.68 -20.79 -12.12
N TRP A 258 -0.01 -21.93 -12.30
CA TRP A 258 1.44 -22.02 -12.26
C TRP A 258 2.04 -22.05 -13.66
N GLU A 259 3.04 -21.21 -13.89
CA GLU A 259 3.90 -21.20 -15.07
C GLU A 259 5.33 -21.54 -14.64
N GLY A 260 5.67 -22.83 -14.68
CA GLY A 260 6.92 -23.33 -14.09
C GLY A 260 6.98 -22.98 -12.59
N GLU A 261 7.99 -22.21 -12.20
CA GLU A 261 8.23 -21.79 -10.81
C GLU A 261 7.44 -20.53 -10.39
N THR A 262 6.61 -19.98 -11.28
CA THR A 262 5.92 -18.70 -11.05
C THR A 262 4.43 -18.91 -10.88
N LEU A 263 3.87 -18.38 -9.79
CA LEU A 263 2.44 -18.23 -9.63
C LEU A 263 1.99 -16.99 -10.41
N VAL A 264 1.11 -17.19 -11.38
CA VAL A 264 0.47 -16.12 -12.15
C VAL A 264 -0.96 -15.96 -11.66
N ILE A 265 -1.37 -14.72 -11.38
CA ILE A 265 -2.69 -14.41 -10.84
C ILE A 265 -3.35 -13.35 -11.72
N GLU A 266 -4.46 -13.70 -12.34
CA GLU A 266 -5.36 -12.73 -12.97
C GLU A 266 -6.38 -12.27 -11.93
N THR A 267 -6.58 -10.96 -11.81
CA THR A 267 -7.67 -10.40 -11.01
C THR A 267 -8.51 -9.45 -11.85
N THR A 268 -9.82 -9.68 -11.84
CA THR A 268 -10.84 -8.87 -12.56
C THR A 268 -12.05 -8.63 -11.63
N ASN A 269 -13.19 -8.21 -12.18
CA ASN A 269 -14.45 -8.04 -11.44
C ASN A 269 -14.38 -7.08 -10.24
N PHE A 270 -13.51 -6.06 -10.29
CA PHE A 270 -13.44 -5.04 -9.26
C PHE A 270 -14.71 -4.19 -9.18
N SER A 271 -15.06 -3.76 -7.98
CA SER A 271 -16.12 -2.77 -7.77
C SER A 271 -15.63 -1.34 -8.00
N PRO A 272 -16.41 -0.48 -8.67
CA PRO A 272 -16.03 0.91 -8.92
C PRO A 272 -15.99 1.78 -7.65
N LYS A 273 -16.45 1.26 -6.50
CA LYS A 273 -16.48 1.97 -5.21
C LYS A 273 -15.11 2.04 -4.50
N TRP A 274 -14.14 1.23 -4.92
CA TRP A 274 -12.78 1.19 -4.35
C TRP A 274 -11.71 1.24 -5.43
N PRO A 275 -11.63 2.36 -6.19
CA PRO A 275 -10.74 2.43 -7.33
C PRO A 275 -9.27 2.47 -6.89
N PHE A 276 -8.43 1.72 -7.59
CA PHE A 276 -6.99 1.84 -7.50
C PHE A 276 -6.51 2.90 -8.49
N ARG A 277 -6.07 4.07 -7.96
CA ARG A 277 -5.58 5.20 -8.78
C ARG A 277 -6.57 5.63 -9.89
N GLY A 278 -7.87 5.56 -9.60
CA GLY A 278 -8.95 5.90 -10.52
C GLY A 278 -9.50 4.72 -11.33
N ALA A 279 -8.76 3.60 -11.41
CA ALA A 279 -9.22 2.38 -12.07
C ALA A 279 -10.08 1.54 -11.14
N GLY A 280 -11.26 1.17 -11.62
CA GLY A 280 -12.29 0.48 -10.85
C GLY A 280 -12.81 -0.73 -11.63
N GLU A 281 -14.02 -0.62 -12.17
CA GLU A 281 -14.71 -1.75 -12.81
C GLU A 281 -14.01 -2.36 -14.03
N ASN A 282 -13.14 -1.59 -14.70
CA ASN A 282 -12.37 -2.01 -15.88
C ASN A 282 -10.92 -2.39 -15.53
N LEU A 283 -10.56 -2.34 -14.25
CA LEU A 283 -9.24 -2.74 -13.79
C LEU A 283 -9.04 -4.25 -13.99
N ARG A 284 -7.93 -4.60 -14.63
CA ARG A 284 -7.40 -5.95 -14.67
C ARG A 284 -5.96 -5.94 -14.16
N LEU A 285 -5.65 -6.92 -13.33
CA LEU A 285 -4.30 -7.13 -12.81
C LEU A 285 -3.80 -8.49 -13.29
N VAL A 286 -2.56 -8.53 -13.76
CA VAL A 286 -1.82 -9.77 -13.97
C VAL A 286 -0.60 -9.73 -13.06
N GLU A 287 -0.67 -10.48 -11.98
CA GLU A 287 0.38 -10.57 -10.97
C GLU A 287 1.24 -11.80 -11.19
N ARG A 288 2.53 -11.70 -10.90
CA ARG A 288 3.49 -12.80 -10.95
C ARG A 288 4.26 -12.84 -9.63
N TYR A 289 4.25 -13.98 -8.97
CA TYR A 289 5.01 -14.24 -7.75
C TYR A 289 6.01 -15.36 -8.02
N THR A 290 7.30 -15.05 -7.89
CA THR A 290 8.39 -16.00 -8.16
C THR A 290 9.36 -16.02 -6.99
N ARG A 291 9.62 -17.21 -6.46
CA ARG A 291 10.63 -17.40 -5.41
C ARG A 291 12.02 -17.28 -6.02
N VAL A 292 12.83 -16.33 -5.53
CA VAL A 292 14.18 -16.09 -6.09
C VAL A 292 15.25 -16.86 -5.32
N ASP A 293 15.19 -16.85 -4.01
CA ASP A 293 16.15 -17.54 -3.12
C ASP A 293 15.45 -17.96 -1.81
N ALA A 294 16.15 -18.11 -0.68
CA ALA A 294 15.56 -18.46 0.62
C ALA A 294 14.92 -17.27 1.38
N ASP A 295 15.16 -16.03 0.96
CA ASP A 295 14.73 -14.82 1.67
C ASP A 295 14.12 -13.75 0.74
N THR A 296 14.06 -14.00 -0.56
CA THR A 296 13.54 -13.07 -1.56
C THR A 296 12.37 -13.67 -2.35
N LEU A 297 11.30 -12.90 -2.46
CA LEU A 297 10.16 -13.15 -3.34
C LEU A 297 10.06 -11.99 -4.34
N ALA A 298 10.17 -12.30 -5.62
CA ALA A 298 9.90 -11.32 -6.67
C ALA A 298 8.40 -11.23 -6.89
N TYR A 299 7.87 -10.00 -6.84
CA TYR A 299 6.50 -9.66 -7.15
C TYR A 299 6.47 -8.69 -8.33
N GLU A 300 5.76 -9.06 -9.38
CA GLU A 300 5.46 -8.19 -10.51
C GLU A 300 3.95 -8.08 -10.69
N VAL A 301 3.46 -6.92 -11.10
CA VAL A 301 2.06 -6.75 -11.46
C VAL A 301 1.93 -5.82 -12.65
N THR A 302 1.32 -6.32 -13.72
CA THR A 302 0.85 -5.51 -14.84
C THR A 302 -0.56 -5.02 -14.52
N VAL A 303 -0.74 -3.71 -14.65
CA VAL A 303 -1.98 -2.99 -14.38
C VAL A 303 -2.57 -2.53 -15.71
N GLU A 304 -3.80 -2.95 -15.97
CA GLU A 304 -4.52 -2.67 -17.21
C GLU A 304 -5.86 -1.99 -16.89
N ASP A 305 -6.06 -0.79 -17.42
CA ASP A 305 -7.37 -0.14 -17.52
C ASP A 305 -7.30 0.91 -18.63
N SER A 306 -7.77 0.56 -19.83
CA SER A 306 -7.75 1.44 -21.00
C SER A 306 -8.75 2.59 -20.92
N THR A 307 -9.66 2.57 -19.92
CA THR A 307 -10.54 3.71 -19.64
C THR A 307 -9.83 4.78 -18.83
N VAL A 308 -8.80 4.39 -18.05
CA VAL A 308 -8.05 5.30 -17.17
C VAL A 308 -6.73 5.75 -17.79
N TRP A 309 -5.93 4.84 -18.32
CA TRP A 309 -4.60 5.13 -18.86
C TRP A 309 -4.50 4.86 -20.36
N THR A 310 -3.61 5.58 -21.04
CA THR A 310 -3.35 5.37 -22.48
C THR A 310 -2.58 4.07 -22.79
N GLY A 311 -2.12 3.35 -21.78
CA GLY A 311 -1.43 2.07 -21.91
C GLY A 311 -1.37 1.34 -20.56
N SER A 312 -1.11 0.03 -20.61
CA SER A 312 -0.79 -0.77 -19.44
C SER A 312 0.57 -0.37 -18.87
N TRP A 313 0.82 -0.76 -17.62
CA TRP A 313 2.09 -0.49 -16.94
C TRP A 313 2.37 -1.55 -15.90
N THR A 314 3.65 -1.79 -15.61
CA THR A 314 4.09 -2.87 -14.71
C THR A 314 4.88 -2.31 -13.55
N VAL A 315 4.57 -2.81 -12.35
CA VAL A 315 5.36 -2.62 -11.13
C VAL A 315 6.18 -3.86 -10.84
N ARG A 316 7.40 -3.67 -10.34
CA ARG A 316 8.26 -4.73 -9.82
C ARG A 316 8.72 -4.40 -8.41
N GLN A 317 8.59 -5.36 -7.51
CA GLN A 317 9.00 -5.25 -6.11
C GLN A 317 9.69 -6.55 -5.66
N GLU A 318 10.79 -6.41 -4.94
CA GLU A 318 11.44 -7.51 -4.24
C GLU A 318 11.00 -7.47 -2.78
N LEU A 319 10.31 -8.52 -2.35
CA LEU A 319 9.87 -8.69 -0.97
C LEU A 319 10.87 -9.55 -0.23
N LYS A 320 11.15 -9.19 1.02
CA LYS A 320 12.03 -9.97 1.90
C LYS A 320 11.21 -10.83 2.84
N ARG A 321 11.73 -12.02 3.13
CA ARG A 321 11.16 -12.91 4.14
C ARG A 321 11.35 -12.30 5.51
N GLN A 322 10.30 -12.35 6.31
CA GLN A 322 10.36 -12.09 7.74
C GLN A 322 10.49 -13.43 8.47
N SER A 323 11.21 -13.44 9.59
CA SER A 323 11.28 -14.61 10.48
C SER A 323 9.90 -14.92 11.07
N ASP A 324 9.57 -16.21 11.15
CA ASP A 324 8.32 -16.68 11.73
C ASP A 324 8.30 -16.50 13.25
N GLU A 325 9.46 -16.42 13.91
CA GLU A 325 9.58 -16.06 15.34
C GLU A 325 9.14 -14.62 15.60
N GLN A 326 9.42 -13.70 14.67
CA GLN A 326 8.99 -12.32 14.79
C GLN A 326 7.48 -12.16 14.55
N ASN A 327 6.91 -12.95 13.63
CA ASN A 327 5.48 -13.00 13.28
C ASN A 327 4.77 -11.62 13.28
N ARG A 328 5.43 -10.60 12.70
CA ARG A 328 4.95 -9.21 12.56
C ARG A 328 3.89 -9.08 11.46
N ILE A 329 2.90 -9.95 11.51
CA ILE A 329 1.67 -9.78 10.77
C ILE A 329 0.54 -9.65 11.77
N TYR A 330 -0.20 -8.55 11.67
CA TYR A 330 -1.38 -8.33 12.46
C TYR A 330 -2.59 -8.75 11.63
N TYR A 331 -3.34 -9.76 12.09
CA TYR A 331 -4.53 -10.28 11.38
C TYR A 331 -5.83 -9.58 11.76
N GLU A 332 -5.85 -8.88 12.90
CA GLU A 332 -6.99 -8.10 13.35
C GLU A 332 -6.78 -6.57 13.29
N PRO A 333 -6.26 -5.99 12.19
CA PRO A 333 -6.39 -4.58 11.94
C PRO A 333 -7.83 -4.32 11.52
N ARG A 334 -8.77 -4.42 12.46
CA ARG A 334 -10.17 -4.07 12.20
C ARG A 334 -10.37 -2.67 12.72
N CYS A 335 -9.95 -1.68 11.94
CA CYS A 335 -10.36 -0.30 12.18
C CYS A 335 -11.88 -0.22 12.40
N HIS A 336 -12.67 -1.09 11.75
CA HIS A 336 -14.12 -1.22 11.99
C HIS A 336 -14.52 -1.51 13.45
N GLU A 337 -13.79 -2.39 14.14
CA GLU A 337 -14.07 -2.75 15.53
C GLU A 337 -13.49 -1.66 16.45
N GLY A 338 -14.37 -0.80 16.98
CA GLY A 338 -13.97 0.36 17.78
C GLY A 338 -13.73 1.64 16.98
N ASN A 339 -14.23 1.74 15.72
CA ASN A 339 -14.32 3.04 15.05
C ASN A 339 -15.41 3.90 15.70
N TYR A 340 -15.07 4.56 16.80
CA TYR A 340 -15.91 5.60 17.39
C TYR A 340 -15.79 6.94 16.65
N GLY A 341 -14.74 7.09 15.81
CA GLY A 341 -14.48 8.32 15.06
C GLY A 341 -15.59 8.65 14.06
N LEU A 342 -16.02 7.67 13.25
CA LEU A 342 -17.10 7.86 12.28
C LEU A 342 -18.44 8.26 12.94
N PRO A 343 -18.98 7.51 13.93
CA PRO A 343 -20.21 7.93 14.60
C PRO A 343 -20.03 9.24 15.37
N ALA A 344 -18.87 9.49 15.99
CA ALA A 344 -18.60 10.76 16.67
C ALA A 344 -18.58 11.95 15.70
N LEU A 345 -18.06 11.79 14.47
CA LEU A 345 -18.12 12.82 13.44
C LEU A 345 -19.57 13.15 13.05
N LEU A 346 -20.41 12.13 12.89
CA LEU A 346 -21.83 12.30 12.53
C LEU A 346 -22.65 12.92 13.69
N VAL A 347 -22.43 12.45 14.92
CA VAL A 347 -23.10 12.97 16.13
C VAL A 347 -22.63 14.39 16.44
N GLY A 348 -21.32 14.62 16.46
CA GLY A 348 -20.72 15.93 16.68
C GLY A 348 -21.26 16.95 15.70
N ARG A 349 -21.46 16.54 14.44
CA ARG A 349 -22.09 17.40 13.45
C ARG A 349 -23.50 17.84 13.82
N ARG A 350 -24.34 16.94 14.33
CA ARG A 350 -25.70 17.29 14.77
C ARG A 350 -25.68 18.21 15.99
N VAL A 351 -24.72 18.02 16.90
CA VAL A 351 -24.51 18.89 18.06
C VAL A 351 -24.15 20.31 17.61
N ASP A 352 -23.24 20.45 16.64
CA ASP A 352 -22.87 21.76 16.09
C ASP A 352 -24.05 22.46 15.40
N GLU A 353 -24.87 21.70 14.65
CA GLU A 353 -26.09 22.21 14.02
C GLU A 353 -27.13 22.69 15.02
N GLN A 354 -27.34 21.93 16.10
CA GLN A 354 -28.24 22.33 17.18
C GLN A 354 -27.72 23.59 17.89
N ALA A 355 -26.42 23.63 18.23
CA ALA A 355 -25.83 24.79 18.87
C ALA A 355 -26.01 26.05 18.00
N PHE A 356 -25.75 25.95 16.70
CA PHE A 356 -25.92 27.07 15.78
C PHE A 356 -27.38 27.53 15.66
N ALA A 357 -28.34 26.60 15.61
CA ALA A 357 -29.76 26.93 15.61
C ALA A 357 -30.20 27.68 16.88
N GLU A 358 -29.52 27.43 18.00
CA GLU A 358 -29.71 28.14 19.28
C GLU A 358 -28.89 29.43 19.39
N GLY A 359 -28.22 29.85 18.31
CA GLY A 359 -27.40 31.07 18.28
C GLY A 359 -26.01 30.92 18.92
N ARG A 360 -25.51 29.69 19.08
CA ARG A 360 -24.21 29.38 19.70
C ARG A 360 -23.27 28.71 18.70
N GLY A 361 -21.98 29.01 18.79
CA GLY A 361 -20.96 28.35 17.97
C GLY A 361 -20.89 28.84 16.51
N PRO A 362 -19.93 28.32 15.73
CA PRO A 362 -19.70 28.73 14.34
C PRO A 362 -20.79 28.20 13.41
N ASN A 363 -20.93 28.82 12.23
CA ASN A 363 -21.81 28.29 11.19
C ASN A 363 -21.35 26.89 10.78
N PRO A 364 -22.19 25.85 10.94
CA PRO A 364 -21.82 24.51 10.58
C PRO A 364 -21.46 24.40 9.07
N PHE A 365 -22.02 25.22 8.19
CA PHE A 365 -21.71 25.20 6.76
C PHE A 365 -20.33 25.75 6.40
N SER A 366 -19.60 26.33 7.36
CA SER A 366 -18.22 26.77 7.18
C SER A 366 -17.17 25.82 7.78
N MET A 367 -17.59 24.67 8.29
CA MET A 367 -16.70 23.67 8.88
C MET A 367 -16.41 22.52 7.92
N ASP A 368 -15.18 22.01 7.93
CA ASP A 368 -14.70 20.91 7.11
C ASP A 368 -13.69 20.02 7.86
N THR A 369 -13.40 18.85 7.29
CA THR A 369 -12.33 17.94 7.75
C THR A 369 -11.19 17.80 6.74
N ALA A 370 -11.17 18.64 5.70
CA ALA A 370 -10.16 18.68 4.66
C ALA A 370 -8.87 19.36 5.15
N THR A 371 -8.98 20.33 6.08
CA THR A 371 -7.83 21.07 6.66
C THR A 371 -7.17 20.31 7.81
N CYS A 372 -7.92 19.49 8.57
CA CYS A 372 -7.46 18.92 9.85
C CYS A 372 -6.32 17.89 9.77
N VAL A 373 -5.99 17.35 8.59
CA VAL A 373 -4.97 16.30 8.44
C VAL A 373 -3.95 16.58 7.33
N ASN A 374 -4.28 17.47 6.37
CA ASN A 374 -3.42 17.73 5.20
C ASN A 374 -2.38 18.86 5.42
N GLY A 375 -2.14 19.27 6.66
CA GLY A 375 -0.99 20.09 7.00
C GLY A 375 0.36 19.34 6.91
N LEU A 376 0.33 18.05 6.53
CA LEU A 376 1.41 17.08 6.71
C LEU A 376 1.64 16.21 5.47
N GLU A 377 1.93 16.82 4.33
CA GLU A 377 2.62 16.12 3.24
C GLU A 377 3.61 17.09 2.59
N ASP A 378 4.82 17.13 3.18
CA ASP A 378 6.08 17.27 2.43
C ASP A 378 6.63 15.86 2.16
#